data_AF-A0A8H9WEJ2-F1
#
_entry.id   AF-A0A8H9WEJ2-F1
#
_cell.length_a   1.000
_cell.length_b   1.000
_cell.length_c   1.000
_cell.angle_alpha   90.00
_cell.angle_beta   90.00
_cell.angle_gamma   90.00
#
_symmetry.space_group_name_H-M   'P 1'
#
loop_
_entity.id
_entity.type
_entity.pdbx_description
1 polymer ?
#
loop_
_entity_poly.entity_id
_entity_poly.type
_entity_poly.pdbx_seq_one_letter_code
_entity_poly.pdbx_strand_id
1 'polypeptide(L)' 'ISMTHHLGAKLIAEGGETQEQLDYLLENGCNEYQGYFFSKPLPADQFVTYVESLAT' A
#
# COMPACT_ATOMS: atom_id res chain seq x y z
N ILE A 1 -5.37 -6.55 -11.56
CA ILE A 1 -4.74 -5.38 -12.20
C ILE A 1 -5.36 -5.08 -13.56
N SER A 2 -5.14 -5.91 -14.59
CA SER A 2 -5.66 -5.69 -15.96
C SER A 2 -7.16 -5.34 -16.01
N MET A 3 -8.03 -6.08 -15.33
CA MET A 3 -9.47 -5.79 -15.28
C MET A 3 -9.76 -4.37 -14.76
N THR A 4 -9.12 -3.97 -13.65
CA THR A 4 -9.33 -2.66 -13.03
C THR A 4 -8.88 -1.52 -13.95
N HIS A 5 -7.79 -1.71 -14.68
CA HIS A 5 -7.32 -0.76 -15.69
C HIS A 5 -8.34 -0.60 -16.84
N HIS A 6 -8.90 -1.70 -17.35
CA HIS A 6 -9.94 -1.66 -18.39
C HIS A 6 -11.23 -0.97 -17.90
N LEU A 7 -11.54 -1.08 -16.61
CA LEU A 7 -12.70 -0.44 -16.00
C LEU A 7 -12.46 1.03 -15.65
N GLY A 8 -11.24 1.56 -15.81
CA GLY A 8 -10.88 2.92 -15.40
C GLY A 8 -11.04 3.17 -13.89
N ALA A 9 -11.00 2.10 -13.09
CA ALA A 9 -11.19 2.16 -11.65
C ALA A 9 -9.85 2.31 -10.92
N LYS A 10 -9.89 2.79 -9.68
CA LYS A 10 -8.72 2.77 -8.79
C LYS A 10 -8.48 1.36 -8.26
N LEU A 11 -7.20 1.03 -8.06
CA LEU A 11 -6.77 -0.26 -7.52
C LEU A 11 -5.88 -0.01 -6.31
N ILE A 12 -6.20 -0.66 -5.19
CA ILE A 12 -5.31 -0.83 -4.05
C ILE A 12 -5.11 -2.33 -3.82
N ALA A 13 -3.87 -2.75 -3.61
CA ALA A 13 -3.54 -4.10 -3.16
C ALA A 13 -3.41 -4.12 -1.64
N GLU A 14 -4.11 -5.03 -0.96
CA GLU A 14 -4.15 -5.12 0.50
C GLU A 14 -3.50 -6.42 1.02
N GLY A 15 -2.98 -6.36 2.25
CA GLY A 15 -2.55 -7.55 3.01
C GLY A 15 -1.14 -8.05 2.70
N GLY A 16 -0.27 -7.23 2.11
CA GLY A 16 1.09 -7.65 1.82
C GLY A 16 2.13 -7.29 2.90
N GLU A 17 3.21 -8.06 2.96
CA GLU A 17 4.13 -8.10 4.10
C GLU A 17 5.59 -8.05 3.70
N THR A 18 5.92 -8.29 2.42
CA THR A 18 7.31 -8.42 1.96
C THR A 18 7.64 -7.47 0.80
N GLN A 19 8.94 -7.13 0.68
CA GLN A 19 9.45 -6.32 -0.44
C GLN A 19 9.15 -6.98 -1.80
N GLU A 20 9.32 -8.30 -1.90
CA GLU A 20 9.05 -9.05 -3.14
C GLU A 20 7.60 -8.90 -3.63
N GLN A 21 6.63 -8.87 -2.71
CA GLN A 21 5.22 -8.64 -3.05
C GLN A 21 4.99 -7.21 -3.54
N LEU A 22 5.64 -6.22 -2.92
CA LEU A 22 5.58 -4.83 -3.36
C LEU A 22 6.18 -4.67 -4.75
N ASP A 23 7.37 -5.24 -4.99
CA ASP A 23 8.08 -5.19 -6.27
C ASP A 23 7.23 -5.80 -7.39
N TYR A 24 6.65 -6.99 -7.17
CA TYR A 24 5.76 -7.63 -8.12
C TYR A 24 4.57 -6.73 -8.49
N LEU A 25 3.95 -6.07 -7.51
CA LEU A 25 2.79 -5.22 -7.75
C LEU A 25 3.16 -3.94 -8.51
N LEU A 26 4.30 -3.32 -8.18
CA LEU A 26 4.83 -2.15 -8.89
C LEU A 26 5.16 -2.49 -10.34
N GLU A 27 5.85 -3.60 -10.60
CA GLU A 27 6.19 -4.08 -11.95
C GLU A 27 4.96 -4.34 -12.81
N ASN A 28 3.84 -4.75 -12.18
CA ASN A 28 2.58 -5.00 -12.87
C ASN A 28 1.65 -3.77 -12.92
N GLY A 29 2.09 -2.60 -12.43
CA GLY A 29 1.37 -1.34 -12.52
C GLY A 29 0.31 -1.10 -11.43
N CYS A 30 0.41 -1.80 -10.29
CA CYS A 30 -0.37 -1.50 -9.09
C CYS A 30 0.39 -0.53 -8.20
N ASN A 31 -0.08 0.72 -8.15
CA ASN A 31 0.67 1.82 -7.53
C ASN A 31 0.16 2.20 -6.12
N GLU A 32 -0.95 1.62 -5.66
CA GLU A 32 -1.44 1.77 -4.29
C GLU A 32 -1.36 0.43 -3.57
N TYR A 33 -0.78 0.42 -2.36
CA TYR A 33 -0.55 -0.78 -1.56
C TYR A 33 -0.77 -0.51 -0.09
N GLN A 34 -1.43 -1.44 0.60
CA GLN A 34 -1.60 -1.45 2.04
C GLN A 34 -1.15 -2.79 2.60
N GLY A 35 -0.36 -2.77 3.66
CA GLY A 35 0.04 -4.01 4.31
C GLY A 35 1.06 -3.81 5.42
N TYR A 36 1.35 -4.89 6.14
CA TYR A 36 2.26 -4.88 7.29
C TYR A 36 3.71 -4.61 6.90
N PHE A 37 4.03 -4.69 5.61
CA PHE A 37 5.30 -4.22 5.07
C PHE A 37 5.59 -2.76 5.49
N PHE A 38 4.57 -1.89 5.47
CA PHE A 38 4.70 -0.49 5.89
C PHE A 38 4.42 -0.30 7.37
N SER A 39 3.28 -0.82 7.84
CA SER A 39 2.87 -0.73 9.24
C SER A 39 1.71 -1.68 9.53
N LYS A 40 1.65 -2.17 10.76
CA LYS A 40 0.42 -2.81 11.28
C LYS A 40 -0.64 -1.74 11.56
N PRO A 41 -1.93 -2.10 11.73
CA PRO A 41 -2.93 -1.18 12.22
C PRO A 41 -2.47 -0.54 13.53
N LEU A 42 -2.50 0.79 13.57
CA LEU A 42 -2.05 1.58 14.71
C LEU A 42 -3.26 2.18 15.44
N PRO A 43 -3.20 2.31 16.78
CA PRO A 43 -4.06 3.22 17.51
C PRO A 43 -3.98 4.65 16.98
N ALA A 44 -5.03 5.44 17.19
CA ALA A 44 -5.15 6.78 16.59
C ALA A 44 -4.00 7.74 16.95
N ASP A 45 -3.53 7.72 18.20
CA ASP A 45 -2.40 8.52 18.67
C ASP A 45 -1.09 8.12 17.97
N GLN A 46 -0.84 6.82 17.83
CA GLN A 46 0.34 6.28 17.15
C GLN A 46 0.30 6.54 15.63
N PHE A 47 -0.89 6.51 15.03
CA PHE A 47 -1.06 6.81 13.61
C PHE A 47 -0.66 8.24 13.28
N VAL A 48 -1.06 9.22 14.10
CA VAL A 48 -0.68 10.63 13.89
C VAL A 48 0.84 10.78 13.90
N THR A 49 1.50 10.23 14.92
CA THR A 49 2.98 10.24 15.00
C THR A 49 3.63 9.53 13.80
N TYR A 50 3.08 8.38 13.37
CA TYR A 50 3.58 7.66 12.20
C TYR A 50 3.50 8.52 10.93
N VAL A 51 2.35 9.14 10.66
CA VAL A 51 2.17 9.99 9.47
C VAL A 51 3.07 11.22 9.50
N GLU A 52 3.22 11.87 10.64
CA GLU A 52 4.14 13.01 10.80
C GLU A 52 5.60 12.63 10.52
N SER A 53 6.00 11.40 10.88
CA SER A 53 7.36 10.91 10.63
C SER A 53 7.68 10.70 9.14
N LEU A 54 6.65 10.53 8.29
CA LEU A 54 6.80 10.33 6.84
C LEU A 54 6.99 11.63 6.05
N ALA A 55 6.79 12.79 6.68
CA ALA A 55 6.83 14.11 6.02
C ALA A 55 8.25 14.73 5.92
N THR A 56 9.29 13.94 6.12
CA THR A 56 10.71 14.37 6.09
C THR A 56 11.42 13.77 4.88
#